data_AF-A0A948A1C9-F1
#
_entry.id   AF-A0A948A1C9-F1
#
_cell.length_a   1.000
_cell.length_b   1.000
_cell.length_c   1.000
_cell.angle_alpha   90.00
_cell.angle_beta   90.00
_cell.angle_gamma   90.00
#
_symmetry.space_group_name_H-M   'P 1'
#
loop_
_entity.id
_entity.type
_entity.pdbx_description
1 polymer ?
#
loop_
_entity_poly.entity_id
_entity_poly.type
_entity_poly.pdbx_seq_one_letter_code
_entity_poly.pdbx_strand_id
1 'polypeptide(L)'
;MALRPGDLLALSGDLGAGKTTLARGLVRAMAEDPALDVPSPTFTLVQSYEARVPVHHLDLYRLSSPDELDELGLDELLSDGAVLVEWPERAGDRLPADAVQVELVHEAAGRLARIAGSGPAFERIARSLAARDFLAAHGRGDARRLHFAGDASARSYEKLAGPSPLILMNAPELVLGPPVRDGRPYAEIAHTARSVAAFVAIDRALAAEGFAVPDIVEQDLAQGFLLISDLGSEGVLDAEGRPIQERYAAAAELLAALHTRSWPRRIEAAPGLVHAIPPFDRDAMLIEVDLLVEWYFPYMTGSLPDTAVRDAFRDVWSRLISRLDDAEATLVLRDYHSPNLIWREALQGHDRLGLIDFQDALWGPAAYDVASLAMDARVTVPPEVEASTLAAYAAARNALGGFDEAAFAEAYAIMAAQRNSKILGIFVRLNERDGKPAYLKHLPRIRAYLDRALVHPALAELSAFYREHGLTGGAA
;
A
#
# COMPACT_ATOMS: atom_id res chain seq x y z
N MET A 1 8.02 3.02 12.02
CA MET A 1 8.75 4.19 12.59
C MET A 1 7.99 5.48 12.34
N ALA A 2 7.96 6.41 13.30
CA ALA A 2 7.03 7.56 13.31
C ALA A 2 7.53 8.82 12.59
N LEU A 3 8.82 9.15 12.64
CA LEU A 3 9.33 10.43 12.12
C LEU A 3 9.43 10.48 10.60
N ARG A 4 9.20 11.69 10.05
CA ARG A 4 9.26 12.06 8.64
C ARG A 4 9.98 13.41 8.48
N PRO A 5 10.44 13.77 7.27
CA PRO A 5 10.89 15.12 6.98
C PRO A 5 9.82 16.15 7.39
N GLY A 6 10.24 17.25 8.01
CA GLY A 6 9.38 18.31 8.53
C GLY A 6 8.94 18.15 9.99
N ASP A 7 9.18 17.00 10.61
CA ASP A 7 8.83 16.80 12.02
C ASP A 7 9.85 17.44 12.96
N LEU A 8 9.38 18.10 14.02
CA LEU A 8 10.22 18.62 15.10
C LEU A 8 9.84 18.02 16.45
N LEU A 9 10.85 17.57 17.22
CA LEU A 9 10.70 17.14 18.61
C LEU A 9 11.46 18.09 19.53
N ALA A 10 10.72 18.77 20.38
CA ALA A 10 11.24 19.69 21.38
C ALA A 10 11.45 18.95 22.71
N LEU A 11 12.71 18.74 23.09
CA LEU A 11 13.13 17.98 24.25
C LEU A 11 13.43 18.93 25.42
N SER A 12 12.55 18.93 26.42
CA SER A 12 12.67 19.78 27.61
C SER A 12 12.90 18.94 28.88
N GLY A 13 13.38 19.60 29.93
CA GLY A 13 13.68 18.99 31.23
C GLY A 13 15.00 19.47 31.80
N ASP A 14 15.20 19.25 33.10
CA ASP A 14 16.36 19.73 33.85
C ASP A 14 17.71 19.21 33.31
N LEU A 15 18.81 19.80 33.79
CA LEU A 15 20.15 19.30 33.52
C LEU A 15 20.26 17.85 34.02
N GLY A 16 20.67 16.93 33.14
CA GLY A 16 20.74 15.50 33.46
C GLY A 16 19.40 14.75 33.41
N ALA A 17 18.31 15.37 32.92
CA ALA A 17 17.03 14.69 32.68
C ALA A 17 17.14 13.56 31.64
N GLY A 18 18.13 13.61 30.75
CA GLY A 18 18.40 12.57 29.76
C GLY A 18 18.00 12.93 28.32
N LYS A 19 17.84 14.22 28.01
CA LYS A 19 17.52 14.74 26.66
C LYS A 19 18.43 14.15 25.57
N THR A 20 19.75 14.31 25.71
CA THR A 20 20.75 13.72 24.80
C THR A 20 20.70 12.19 24.76
N THR A 21 20.35 11.53 25.88
CA THR A 21 20.19 10.07 25.90
C THR A 21 19.00 9.63 25.06
N LEU A 22 17.87 10.35 25.14
CA LEU A 22 16.71 10.10 24.30
C LEU A 22 17.01 10.40 22.83
N ALA A 23 17.62 11.55 22.53
CA ALA A 23 18.02 11.93 21.17
C ALA A 23 18.94 10.87 20.55
N ARG A 24 19.97 10.42 21.29
CA ARG A 24 20.85 9.31 20.89
C ARG A 24 20.09 8.02 20.60
N GLY A 25 19.17 7.62 21.48
CA GLY A 25 18.37 6.41 21.27
C GLY A 25 17.53 6.50 19.99
N LEU A 26 16.94 7.67 19.73
CA LEU A 26 16.12 7.91 18.56
C LEU A 26 16.97 7.92 17.27
N VAL A 27 18.08 8.67 17.25
CA VAL A 27 19.00 8.73 16.10
C VAL A 27 19.52 7.34 15.75
N ARG A 28 19.95 6.55 16.74
CA ARG A 28 20.40 5.16 16.53
C ARG A 28 19.31 4.26 15.97
N ALA A 29 18.07 4.43 16.41
CA ALA A 29 16.94 3.66 15.88
C ALA A 29 16.65 4.03 14.42
N MET A 30 16.68 5.32 14.08
CA MET A 30 16.43 5.86 12.73
C MET A 30 17.56 5.49 11.74
N ALA A 31 18.81 5.51 12.19
CA ALA A 31 19.98 5.10 11.41
C ALA A 31 20.19 3.58 11.39
N GLU A 32 19.38 2.82 12.13
CA GLU A 32 19.48 1.38 12.35
C GLU A 32 20.85 0.89 12.90
N ASP A 33 21.68 1.80 13.40
CA ASP A 33 23.00 1.54 13.97
C ASP A 33 22.98 1.76 15.50
N PRO A 34 22.97 0.69 16.31
CA PRO A 34 22.99 0.80 17.77
C PRO A 34 24.33 1.31 18.34
N ALA A 35 25.41 1.25 17.56
CA ALA A 35 26.76 1.67 17.96
C ALA A 35 27.07 3.13 17.56
N LEU A 36 26.25 3.75 16.69
CA LEU A 36 26.44 5.11 16.19
C LEU A 36 26.73 6.10 17.35
N ASP A 37 27.78 6.90 17.19
CA ASP A 37 28.10 7.92 18.16
C ASP A 37 27.22 9.16 17.95
N VAL A 38 26.51 9.56 19.00
CA VAL A 38 25.57 10.69 19.00
C VAL A 38 25.87 11.52 20.25
N PRO A 39 26.93 12.35 20.22
CA PRO A 39 27.27 13.24 21.33
C PRO A 39 26.25 14.38 21.45
N SER A 40 26.30 15.13 22.55
CA SER A 40 25.50 16.37 22.66
C SER A 40 26.12 17.44 21.76
N PRO A 41 25.37 18.08 20.85
CA PRO A 41 25.88 19.12 19.98
C PRO A 41 26.02 20.47 20.71
N THR A 42 26.28 20.50 22.01
CA THR A 42 26.29 21.73 22.83
C THR A 42 27.27 22.80 22.33
N PHE A 43 28.37 22.40 21.68
CA PHE A 43 29.36 23.33 21.12
C PHE A 43 29.19 23.57 19.61
N THR A 44 28.72 22.56 18.87
CA THR A 44 28.49 22.68 17.43
C THR A 44 27.12 23.27 17.10
N LEU A 45 26.24 23.35 18.10
CA LEU A 45 24.82 23.71 18.07
C LEU A 45 23.95 22.78 17.24
N VAL A 46 24.45 22.28 16.11
CA VAL A 46 23.78 21.33 15.21
C VAL A 46 24.70 20.15 14.94
N GLN A 47 24.13 18.95 14.86
CA GLN A 47 24.77 17.78 14.29
C GLN A 47 23.76 16.97 13.46
N SER A 48 24.13 16.64 12.22
CA SER A 48 23.29 15.91 11.28
C SER A 48 23.73 14.46 11.18
N TYR A 49 22.76 13.56 11.04
CA TYR A 49 22.97 12.12 10.94
C TYR A 49 22.24 11.56 9.73
N GLU A 50 22.97 10.81 8.92
CA GLU A 50 22.41 10.04 7.81
C GLU A 50 21.54 8.89 8.35
N ALA A 51 20.34 8.80 7.81
CA ALA A 51 19.36 7.77 8.14
C ALA A 51 18.32 7.72 7.00
N ARG A 52 17.37 6.78 7.06
CA ARG A 52 16.26 6.71 6.08
C ARG A 52 15.52 8.05 5.93
N VAL A 53 15.38 8.75 7.05
CA VAL A 53 15.01 10.17 7.13
C VAL A 53 16.16 10.83 7.87
N PRO A 54 16.88 11.80 7.28
CA PRO A 54 17.95 12.52 7.97
C PRO A 54 17.47 13.05 9.32
N VAL A 55 18.34 13.00 10.33
CA VAL A 55 18.02 13.52 11.66
C VAL A 55 19.00 14.62 12.02
N HIS A 56 18.49 15.79 12.36
CA HIS A 56 19.27 16.95 12.79
C HIS A 56 19.05 17.16 14.29
N HIS A 57 20.12 17.03 15.07
CA HIS A 57 20.11 17.21 16.51
C HIS A 57 20.66 18.59 16.83
N LEU A 58 19.83 19.44 17.43
CA LEU A 58 20.14 20.79 17.86
C LEU A 58 20.21 20.84 19.39
N ASP A 59 21.15 21.59 19.92
CA ASP A 59 21.24 21.93 21.35
C ASP A 59 21.31 23.45 21.50
N LEU A 60 20.20 24.04 21.94
CA LEU A 60 20.04 25.49 22.02
C LEU A 60 20.52 26.08 23.35
N TYR A 61 21.13 25.29 24.24
CA TYR A 61 21.52 25.74 25.58
C TYR A 61 22.38 27.02 25.58
N ARG A 62 23.20 27.18 24.52
CA ARG A 62 24.12 28.31 24.35
C ARG A 62 23.63 29.41 23.41
N LEU A 63 22.42 29.27 22.88
CA LEU A 63 21.83 30.28 22.02
C LEU A 63 21.61 31.56 22.84
N SER A 64 22.13 32.69 22.36
CA SER A 64 22.05 33.97 23.10
C SER A 64 20.75 34.70 22.82
N SER A 65 20.18 34.52 21.62
CA SER A 65 18.90 35.08 21.20
C SER A 65 18.11 34.10 20.31
N PRO A 66 16.76 34.12 20.33
CA PRO A 66 15.95 33.29 19.43
C PRO A 66 16.19 33.53 17.94
N ASP A 67 16.65 34.73 17.56
CA ASP A 67 16.90 35.09 16.16
C ASP A 67 18.08 34.31 15.54
N GLU A 68 18.99 33.79 16.38
CA GLU A 68 20.10 32.95 15.92
C GLU A 68 19.63 31.60 15.34
N LEU A 69 18.38 31.16 15.59
CA LEU A 69 17.85 29.95 14.95
C LEU A 69 17.74 30.07 13.43
N ASP A 70 17.45 31.26 12.92
CA ASP A 70 17.36 31.50 11.48
C ASP A 70 18.75 31.30 10.84
N GLU A 71 19.83 31.65 11.55
CA GLU A 71 21.21 31.44 11.11
C GLU A 71 21.65 29.96 11.16
N LEU A 72 21.02 29.16 12.02
CA LEU A 72 21.22 27.71 12.08
C LEU A 72 20.52 26.96 10.93
N GLY A 73 19.68 27.65 10.15
CA GLY A 73 18.97 27.09 9.01
C GLY A 73 17.87 26.10 9.38
N LEU A 74 17.09 26.40 10.44
CA LEU A 74 16.04 25.49 10.91
C LEU A 74 15.07 25.07 9.80
N ASP A 75 14.67 26.01 8.94
CA ASP A 75 13.74 25.75 7.84
C ASP A 75 14.33 24.78 6.81
N GLU A 76 15.62 24.93 6.46
CA GLU A 76 16.30 23.99 5.58
C GLU A 76 16.39 22.59 6.22
N LEU A 77 16.75 22.51 7.50
CA LEU A 77 16.86 21.25 8.23
C LEU A 77 15.51 20.53 8.35
N LEU A 78 14.42 21.27 8.58
CA LEU A 78 13.06 20.71 8.57
C LEU A 78 12.66 20.22 7.18
N SER A 79 13.07 20.93 6.12
CA SER A 79 12.76 20.51 4.75
C SER A 79 13.49 19.22 4.34
N ASP A 80 14.69 18.99 4.87
CA ASP A 80 15.55 17.84 4.56
C ASP A 80 15.26 16.62 5.44
N GLY A 81 14.94 16.83 6.72
CA GLY A 81 14.88 15.76 7.71
C GLY A 81 13.95 16.03 8.89
N ALA A 82 14.11 15.20 9.93
CA ALA A 82 13.46 15.38 11.22
C ALA A 82 14.42 16.09 12.18
N VAL A 83 13.89 17.01 12.99
CA VAL A 83 14.69 17.87 13.87
C VAL A 83 14.43 17.52 15.34
N LEU A 84 15.49 17.29 16.10
CA LEU A 84 15.47 17.12 17.55
C LEU A 84 16.07 18.36 18.19
N VAL A 85 15.34 19.05 19.04
CA VAL A 85 15.80 20.29 19.68
C VAL A 85 15.89 20.08 21.19
N GLU A 86 17.09 20.12 21.75
CA GLU A 86 17.28 20.26 23.20
C GLU A 86 17.19 21.73 23.61
N TRP A 87 16.62 21.95 24.80
CA TRP A 87 16.40 23.29 25.38
C TRP A 87 15.52 24.19 24.48
N PRO A 88 14.33 23.70 24.07
CA PRO A 88 13.43 24.41 23.16
C PRO A 88 12.99 25.77 23.70
N GLU A 89 13.01 25.99 25.01
CA GLU A 89 12.69 27.28 25.62
C GLU A 89 13.60 28.44 25.16
N ARG A 90 14.79 28.12 24.62
CA ARG A 90 15.72 29.11 24.05
C ARG A 90 15.28 29.62 22.69
N ALA A 91 14.37 28.91 22.02
CA ALA A 91 13.85 29.28 20.72
C ALA A 91 12.68 30.29 20.77
N GLY A 92 12.13 30.58 21.95
CA GLY A 92 10.92 31.42 22.06
C GLY A 92 9.79 30.88 21.19
N ASP A 93 9.14 31.75 20.42
CA ASP A 93 8.02 31.40 19.54
C ASP A 93 8.45 30.97 18.12
N ARG A 94 9.75 30.71 17.90
CA ARG A 94 10.30 30.38 16.57
C ARG A 94 10.13 28.92 16.16
N LEU A 95 9.80 28.01 17.09
CA LEU A 95 9.53 26.62 16.74
C LEU A 95 8.17 26.49 16.06
N PRO A 96 7.99 25.52 15.15
CA PRO A 96 6.70 25.22 14.55
C PRO A 96 5.62 24.95 15.61
N ALA A 97 4.41 25.44 15.39
CA ALA A 97 3.30 25.29 16.34
C ALA A 97 2.86 23.83 16.54
N ASP A 98 3.16 22.96 15.58
CA ASP A 98 2.91 21.52 15.61
C ASP A 98 4.11 20.70 16.10
N ALA A 99 5.18 21.35 16.59
CA ALA A 99 6.31 20.69 17.23
C ALA A 99 5.86 19.81 18.41
N VAL A 100 6.31 18.56 18.42
CA VAL A 100 5.98 17.61 19.48
C VAL A 100 6.87 17.89 20.70
N GLN A 101 6.24 18.25 21.81
CA GLN A 101 6.90 18.51 23.08
C GLN A 101 7.14 17.20 23.83
N VAL A 102 8.37 16.97 24.26
CA VAL A 102 8.75 15.83 25.11
C VAL A 102 9.42 16.38 26.36
N GLU A 103 8.68 16.40 27.47
CA GLU A 103 9.18 16.79 28.79
C GLU A 103 9.72 15.54 29.50
N LEU A 104 10.99 15.58 29.90
CA LEU A 104 11.64 14.54 30.70
C LEU A 104 11.74 14.96 32.17
N VAL A 105 11.12 14.17 33.04
CA VAL A 105 11.09 14.40 34.50
C VAL A 105 11.72 13.20 35.21
N HIS A 106 12.53 13.44 36.24
CA HIS A 106 13.01 12.37 37.11
C HIS A 106 11.84 11.78 37.91
N GLU A 107 11.70 10.45 37.88
CA GLU A 107 10.64 9.75 38.60
C GLU A 107 11.20 8.49 39.25
N ALA A 108 11.29 8.49 40.58
CA ALA A 108 11.89 7.42 41.38
C ALA A 108 13.27 6.99 40.84
N ALA A 109 13.44 5.71 40.47
CA ALA A 109 14.67 5.17 39.89
C ALA A 109 14.78 5.35 38.35
N GLY A 110 13.78 5.97 37.72
CA GLY A 110 13.66 6.12 36.27
C GLY A 110 13.37 7.55 35.82
N ARG A 111 12.76 7.67 34.64
CA ARG A 111 12.28 8.94 34.08
C ARG A 111 10.86 8.77 33.58
N LEU A 112 10.04 9.81 33.75
CA LEU A 112 8.77 9.97 33.09
C LEU A 112 8.98 10.86 31.86
N ALA A 113 8.56 10.38 30.68
CA ALA A 113 8.50 11.18 29.47
C ALA A 113 7.04 11.58 29.22
N ARG A 114 6.73 12.86 29.27
CA ARG A 114 5.42 13.41 28.92
C ARG A 114 5.48 13.94 27.51
N ILE A 115 4.61 13.43 26.64
CA ILE A 115 4.55 13.83 25.24
C ILE A 115 3.27 14.61 25.03
N ALA A 116 3.39 15.83 24.51
CA ALA A 116 2.28 16.71 24.20
C ALA A 116 2.47 17.33 22.81
N GLY A 117 1.37 17.65 22.13
CA GLY A 117 1.41 18.24 20.81
C GLY A 117 0.12 18.02 20.07
N SER A 118 0.14 18.35 18.78
CA SER A 118 -0.96 18.08 17.87
C SER A 118 -0.41 17.84 16.47
N GLY A 119 -1.28 17.47 15.53
CA GLY A 119 -0.90 17.28 14.15
C GLY A 119 -0.24 15.93 13.84
N PRO A 120 0.20 15.75 12.58
CA PRO A 120 0.53 14.43 12.04
C PRO A 120 1.70 13.74 12.75
N ALA A 121 2.70 14.49 13.22
CA ALA A 121 3.86 13.92 13.94
C ALA A 121 3.43 13.31 15.27
N PHE A 122 2.62 14.04 16.05
CA PHE A 122 2.10 13.58 17.33
C PHE A 122 1.22 12.33 17.18
N GLU A 123 0.33 12.31 16.17
CA GLU A 123 -0.51 11.14 15.88
C GLU A 123 0.32 9.90 15.52
N ARG A 124 1.38 10.05 14.72
CA ARG A 124 2.28 8.94 14.39
C ARG A 124 3.06 8.44 15.60
N ILE A 125 3.48 9.32 16.51
CA ILE A 125 4.15 8.94 17.76
C ILE A 125 3.18 8.19 18.68
N ALA A 126 1.96 8.72 18.89
CA ALA A 126 0.92 8.06 19.67
C ALA A 126 0.61 6.67 19.10
N ARG A 127 0.52 6.55 17.77
CA ARG A 127 0.31 5.26 17.10
C ARG A 127 1.48 4.29 17.31
N SER A 128 2.71 4.78 17.29
CA SER A 128 3.90 3.97 17.56
C SER A 128 3.95 3.45 19.00
N LEU A 129 3.47 4.25 19.96
CA LEU A 129 3.31 3.84 21.36
C LEU A 129 2.20 2.80 21.53
N ALA A 130 1.02 3.00 20.91
CA ALA A 130 -0.05 2.00 20.93
C ALA A 130 0.42 0.65 20.34
N ALA A 131 1.23 0.67 19.28
CA ALA A 131 1.86 -0.54 18.75
C ALA A 131 2.83 -1.19 19.76
N ARG A 132 3.56 -0.40 20.55
CA ARG A 132 4.42 -0.93 21.62
C ARG A 132 3.59 -1.55 22.74
N ASP A 133 2.48 -0.93 23.13
CA ASP A 133 1.57 -1.46 24.15
C ASP A 133 0.93 -2.77 23.69
N PHE A 134 0.50 -2.85 22.42
CA PHE A 134 0.06 -4.08 21.80
C PHE A 134 1.13 -5.17 21.88
N LEU A 135 2.37 -4.88 21.50
CA LEU A 135 3.46 -5.86 21.61
C LEU A 135 3.76 -6.25 23.06
N ALA A 136 3.75 -5.30 24.00
CA ALA A 136 3.99 -5.54 25.42
C ALA A 136 2.93 -6.45 26.04
N ALA A 137 1.65 -6.23 25.71
CA ALA A 137 0.54 -7.08 26.13
C ALA A 137 0.71 -8.55 25.70
N HIS A 138 1.42 -8.78 24.59
CA HIS A 138 1.73 -10.11 24.05
C HIS A 138 3.20 -10.53 24.30
N GLY A 139 3.82 -10.02 25.37
CA GLY A 139 5.14 -10.45 25.85
C GLY A 139 6.32 -10.06 24.94
N ARG A 140 6.14 -9.06 24.06
CA ARG A 140 7.12 -8.60 23.05
C ARG A 140 7.45 -7.11 23.16
N GLY A 141 7.26 -6.52 24.35
CA GLY A 141 7.45 -5.08 24.57
C GLY A 141 8.87 -4.56 24.32
N ASP A 142 9.87 -5.44 24.39
CA ASP A 142 11.28 -5.15 24.13
C ASP A 142 11.74 -5.59 22.73
N ALA A 143 10.83 -6.06 21.88
CA ALA A 143 11.17 -6.46 20.52
C ALA A 143 11.68 -5.26 19.72
N ARG A 144 12.85 -5.40 19.09
CA ARG A 144 13.37 -4.39 18.17
C ARG A 144 12.54 -4.40 16.90
N ARG A 145 11.86 -3.29 16.64
CA ARG A 145 11.10 -3.03 15.40
C ARG A 145 12.02 -2.40 14.37
N LEU A 146 12.05 -2.98 13.18
CA LEU A 146 12.78 -2.49 12.02
C LEU A 146 11.76 -1.99 11.00
N HIS A 147 12.10 -0.92 10.29
CA HIS A 147 11.25 -0.44 9.21
C HIS A 147 11.15 -1.52 8.13
N PHE A 148 9.92 -1.94 7.81
CA PHE A 148 9.63 -2.79 6.67
C PHE A 148 8.93 -1.91 5.63
N ALA A 149 9.11 -2.21 4.34
CA ALA A 149 8.67 -1.35 3.24
C ALA A 149 7.26 -0.77 3.47
N GLY A 150 7.12 0.55 3.27
CA GLY A 150 5.83 1.23 3.29
C GLY A 150 5.23 1.23 1.89
N ASP A 151 3.98 0.82 1.76
CA ASP A 151 3.20 1.09 0.56
C ASP A 151 2.63 2.52 0.61
N ALA A 152 1.95 2.94 -0.45
CA ALA A 152 1.30 4.25 -0.51
C ALA A 152 -0.04 4.31 0.24
N SER A 153 -0.36 3.32 1.08
CA SER A 153 -1.64 3.20 1.79
C SER A 153 -1.56 3.74 3.23
N ALA A 154 -2.69 3.68 3.95
CA ALA A 154 -2.74 3.97 5.38
C ALA A 154 -2.10 2.86 6.25
N ARG A 155 -1.72 1.73 5.63
CA ARG A 155 -1.11 0.58 6.30
C ARG A 155 0.40 0.75 6.34
N SER A 156 1.01 0.28 7.43
CA SER A 156 2.46 0.23 7.55
C SER A 156 2.88 -1.08 8.18
N TYR A 157 4.02 -1.59 7.73
CA TYR A 157 4.57 -2.85 8.20
C TYR A 157 5.90 -2.60 8.89
N GLU A 158 6.18 -3.36 9.95
CA GLU A 158 7.45 -3.31 10.66
C GLU A 158 7.90 -4.73 10.99
N LYS A 159 9.17 -5.04 10.74
CA LYS A 159 9.73 -6.36 11.04
C LYS A 159 10.19 -6.41 12.49
N LEU A 160 9.84 -7.45 13.21
CA LEU A 160 10.39 -7.73 14.53
C LEU A 160 11.69 -8.52 14.35
N ALA A 161 12.78 -8.00 14.91
CA ALA A 161 14.05 -8.73 14.93
C ALA A 161 13.94 -9.97 15.82
N GLY A 162 14.41 -11.11 15.31
CA GLY A 162 14.36 -12.38 16.04
C GLY A 162 14.65 -13.58 15.13
N PRO A 163 14.76 -14.79 15.71
CA PRO A 163 15.04 -16.02 14.96
C PRO A 163 13.87 -16.44 14.05
N SER A 164 12.63 -16.12 14.44
CA SER A 164 11.43 -16.29 13.63
C SER A 164 10.90 -14.89 13.28
N PRO A 165 11.12 -14.41 12.06
CA PRO A 165 10.72 -13.06 11.70
C PRO A 165 9.19 -12.94 11.71
N LEU A 166 8.70 -11.96 12.46
CA LEU A 166 7.30 -11.55 12.48
C LEU A 166 7.17 -10.15 11.91
N ILE A 167 6.01 -9.86 11.34
CA ILE A 167 5.65 -8.55 10.80
C ILE A 167 4.54 -7.97 11.68
N LEU A 168 4.79 -6.82 12.26
CA LEU A 168 3.76 -5.97 12.85
C LEU A 168 3.07 -5.22 11.71
N MET A 169 1.81 -5.56 11.46
CA MET A 169 0.93 -4.79 10.59
C MET A 169 0.21 -3.74 11.43
N ASN A 170 0.35 -2.49 11.02
CA ASN A 170 -0.41 -1.37 11.56
C ASN A 170 -1.37 -0.87 10.46
N ALA A 171 -2.65 -1.16 10.63
CA ALA A 171 -3.72 -0.88 9.68
C ALA A 171 -4.91 -0.26 10.42
N PRO A 172 -4.83 1.04 10.80
CA PRO A 172 -5.95 1.73 11.43
C PRO A 172 -7.17 1.77 10.49
N GLU A 173 -8.34 2.08 11.06
CA GLU A 173 -9.56 2.22 10.27
C GLU A 173 -9.40 3.30 9.19
N LEU A 174 -9.88 3.00 7.98
CA LEU A 174 -9.80 3.88 6.83
C LEU A 174 -10.64 5.13 7.06
N VAL A 175 -9.98 6.28 7.05
CA VAL A 175 -10.67 7.58 7.04
C VAL A 175 -11.22 7.82 5.63
N LEU A 176 -12.54 7.95 5.52
CA LEU A 176 -13.20 8.18 4.24
C LEU A 176 -12.94 9.61 3.74
N GLY A 177 -12.61 9.72 2.45
CA GLY A 177 -12.51 11.00 1.76
C GLY A 177 -13.87 11.65 1.51
N PRO A 178 -13.89 12.84 0.86
CA PRO A 178 -15.14 13.49 0.51
C PRO A 178 -15.96 12.65 -0.49
N PRO A 179 -17.30 12.88 -0.55
CA PRO A 179 -18.13 12.30 -1.59
C PRO A 179 -17.65 12.64 -3.00
N VAL A 180 -17.65 11.64 -3.88
CA VAL A 180 -17.27 11.81 -5.30
C VAL A 180 -18.44 11.49 -6.25
N ARG A 181 -19.44 10.72 -5.80
CA ARG A 181 -20.62 10.37 -6.59
C ARG A 181 -21.79 9.99 -5.70
N ASP A 182 -22.98 10.53 -5.99
CA ASP A 182 -24.22 10.24 -5.27
C ASP A 182 -24.12 10.38 -3.75
N GLY A 183 -23.32 11.33 -3.26
CA GLY A 183 -23.08 11.53 -1.83
C GLY A 183 -22.15 10.50 -1.18
N ARG A 184 -21.59 9.54 -1.95
CA ARG A 184 -20.70 8.47 -1.47
C ARG A 184 -19.23 8.76 -1.77
N PRO A 185 -18.30 8.49 -0.83
CA PRO A 185 -16.85 8.53 -1.08
C PRO A 185 -16.38 7.44 -2.03
N TYR A 186 -15.25 7.64 -2.71
CA TYR A 186 -14.66 6.66 -3.64
C TYR A 186 -14.48 5.28 -2.98
N ALA A 187 -13.94 5.24 -1.76
CA ALA A 187 -13.68 3.99 -1.04
C ALA A 187 -14.95 3.18 -0.74
N GLU A 188 -16.10 3.83 -0.61
CA GLU A 188 -17.38 3.14 -0.43
C GLU A 188 -17.85 2.52 -1.74
N ILE A 189 -17.79 3.27 -2.84
CA ILE A 189 -18.25 2.81 -4.16
C ILE A 189 -17.33 1.71 -4.71
N ALA A 190 -16.02 1.86 -4.52
CA ALA A 190 -15.02 0.89 -4.93
C ALA A 190 -14.83 -0.25 -3.92
N HIS A 191 -15.62 -0.30 -2.84
CA HIS A 191 -15.56 -1.34 -1.80
C HIS A 191 -14.16 -1.55 -1.21
N THR A 192 -13.40 -0.48 -0.97
CA THR A 192 -12.09 -0.56 -0.33
C THR A 192 -12.24 -1.03 1.12
N ALA A 193 -11.34 -1.92 1.54
CA ALA A 193 -11.30 -2.45 2.89
C ALA A 193 -11.19 -1.32 3.93
N ARG A 194 -12.18 -1.24 4.82
CA ARG A 194 -12.25 -0.18 5.83
C ARG A 194 -11.48 -0.49 7.10
N SER A 195 -11.33 -1.77 7.45
CA SER A 195 -10.65 -2.18 8.66
C SER A 195 -9.86 -3.47 8.44
N VAL A 196 -8.93 -3.72 9.35
CA VAL A 196 -8.09 -4.92 9.33
C VAL A 196 -8.90 -6.23 9.45
N ALA A 197 -10.17 -6.16 9.85
CA ALA A 197 -11.05 -7.32 9.89
C ALA A 197 -11.23 -7.97 8.51
N ALA A 198 -11.18 -7.20 7.41
CA ALA A 198 -11.21 -7.74 6.06
C ALA A 198 -9.99 -8.64 5.79
N PHE A 199 -8.80 -8.18 6.17
CA PHE A 199 -7.57 -8.99 6.08
C PHE A 199 -7.74 -10.30 6.86
N VAL A 200 -8.11 -10.24 8.14
CA VAL A 200 -8.23 -11.45 8.99
C VAL A 200 -9.27 -12.43 8.46
N ALA A 201 -10.39 -11.95 7.95
CA ALA A 201 -11.42 -12.79 7.37
C ALA A 201 -10.93 -13.52 6.12
N ILE A 202 -10.36 -12.80 5.15
CA ILE A 202 -9.88 -13.40 3.90
C ILE A 202 -8.68 -14.32 4.15
N ASP A 203 -7.76 -13.92 5.02
CA ASP A 203 -6.61 -14.72 5.45
C ASP A 203 -7.06 -16.09 5.96
N ARG A 204 -7.98 -16.11 6.94
CA ARG A 204 -8.50 -17.36 7.50
C ARG A 204 -9.24 -18.22 6.49
N ALA A 205 -9.99 -17.60 5.58
CA ALA A 205 -10.67 -18.36 4.52
C ALA A 205 -9.65 -19.03 3.59
N LEU A 206 -8.64 -18.29 3.12
CA LEU A 206 -7.57 -18.81 2.27
C LEU A 206 -6.78 -19.92 2.98
N ALA A 207 -6.40 -19.71 4.25
CA ALA A 207 -5.71 -20.70 5.07
C ALA A 207 -6.54 -21.99 5.24
N ALA A 208 -7.86 -21.87 5.44
CA ALA A 208 -8.75 -23.03 5.61
C ALA A 208 -8.84 -23.90 4.35
N GLU A 209 -8.66 -23.31 3.16
CA GLU A 209 -8.57 -24.02 1.88
C GLU A 209 -7.13 -24.47 1.53
N GLY A 210 -6.16 -24.20 2.42
CA GLY A 210 -4.77 -24.64 2.28
C GLY A 210 -3.91 -23.74 1.40
N PHE A 211 -4.30 -22.47 1.18
CA PHE A 211 -3.42 -21.50 0.52
C PHE A 211 -2.46 -20.88 1.54
N ALA A 212 -1.21 -20.66 1.10
CA ALA A 212 -0.19 -20.06 1.96
C ALA A 212 -0.44 -18.55 2.12
N VAL A 213 -0.82 -18.16 3.33
CA VAL A 213 -1.01 -16.78 3.78
C VAL A 213 -0.25 -16.58 5.11
N PRO A 214 -0.04 -15.33 5.57
CA PRO A 214 0.65 -15.09 6.83
C PRO A 214 -0.13 -15.66 8.03
N ASP A 215 0.54 -16.43 8.90
CA ASP A 215 -0.08 -16.84 10.16
C ASP A 215 -0.34 -15.61 11.03
N ILE A 216 -1.60 -15.40 11.43
CA ILE A 216 -1.96 -14.35 12.39
C ILE A 216 -1.68 -14.86 13.81
N VAL A 217 -0.58 -14.37 14.39
CA VAL A 217 -0.10 -14.76 15.72
C VAL A 217 -0.86 -14.02 16.82
N GLU A 218 -1.03 -12.70 16.66
CA GLU A 218 -1.75 -11.85 17.61
C GLU A 218 -2.57 -10.79 16.86
N GLN A 219 -3.65 -10.30 17.47
CA GLN A 219 -4.52 -9.31 16.86
C GLN A 219 -5.14 -8.35 17.88
N ASP A 220 -5.22 -7.07 17.50
CA ASP A 220 -6.08 -6.06 18.10
C ASP A 220 -6.87 -5.40 16.97
N LEU A 221 -8.06 -5.92 16.68
CA LEU A 221 -8.88 -5.46 15.55
C LEU A 221 -9.49 -4.09 15.80
N ALA A 222 -9.67 -3.69 17.06
CA ALA A 222 -10.24 -2.40 17.42
C ALA A 222 -9.23 -1.28 17.16
N GLN A 223 -7.97 -1.51 17.53
CA GLN A 223 -6.89 -0.58 17.19
C GLN A 223 -6.40 -0.77 15.76
N GLY A 224 -6.56 -1.94 15.14
CA GLY A 224 -6.04 -2.21 13.79
C GLY A 224 -4.57 -2.66 13.79
N PHE A 225 -4.17 -3.51 14.74
CA PHE A 225 -2.86 -4.13 14.78
C PHE A 225 -2.95 -5.64 14.58
N LEU A 226 -2.06 -6.19 13.75
CA LEU A 226 -1.81 -7.63 13.69
C LEU A 226 -0.33 -7.90 13.87
N LEU A 227 0.00 -9.05 14.47
CA LEU A 227 1.33 -9.63 14.42
C LEU A 227 1.23 -10.90 13.56
N ILE A 228 1.90 -10.89 12.40
CA ILE A 228 1.79 -11.97 11.41
C ILE A 228 3.15 -12.59 11.08
N SER A 229 3.18 -13.81 10.56
CA SER A 229 4.43 -14.44 10.10
C SER A 229 5.01 -13.75 8.87
N ASP A 230 6.33 -13.69 8.77
CA ASP A 230 7.03 -13.29 7.54
C ASP A 230 7.10 -14.48 6.56
N LEU A 231 6.42 -14.38 5.41
CA LEU A 231 6.42 -15.42 4.36
C LEU A 231 7.72 -15.48 3.55
N GLY A 232 8.61 -14.50 3.73
CA GLY A 232 9.83 -14.33 2.94
C GLY A 232 9.79 -13.06 2.08
N SER A 233 10.88 -12.84 1.35
CA SER A 233 11.08 -11.64 0.51
C SER A 233 11.34 -11.95 -0.96
N GLU A 234 11.45 -13.24 -1.31
CA GLU A 234 11.68 -13.64 -2.68
C GLU A 234 10.37 -13.53 -3.46
N GLY A 235 10.38 -12.82 -4.59
CA GLY A 235 9.19 -12.60 -5.41
C GLY A 235 9.14 -13.52 -6.64
N VAL A 236 8.28 -13.16 -7.59
CA VAL A 236 8.15 -13.85 -8.89
C VAL A 236 8.96 -13.19 -10.01
N LEU A 237 9.86 -12.26 -9.67
CA LEU A 237 10.74 -11.54 -10.59
C LEU A 237 12.20 -11.93 -10.37
N ASP A 238 13.02 -11.82 -11.41
CA ASP A 238 14.47 -12.01 -11.31
C ASP A 238 15.20 -10.80 -10.71
N ALA A 239 16.52 -10.88 -10.60
CA ALA A 239 17.35 -9.81 -10.02
C ALA A 239 17.29 -8.50 -10.84
N GLU A 240 16.95 -8.56 -12.12
CA GLU A 240 16.76 -7.41 -13.01
C GLU A 240 15.31 -6.91 -13.01
N GLY A 241 14.44 -7.52 -12.20
CA GLY A 241 13.02 -7.18 -12.10
C GLY A 241 12.20 -7.66 -13.30
N ARG A 242 12.64 -8.68 -14.04
CA ARG A 242 11.89 -9.29 -15.14
C ARG A 242 11.03 -10.47 -14.63
N PRO A 243 9.88 -10.75 -15.25
CA PRO A 243 9.04 -11.88 -14.86
C PRO A 243 9.77 -13.21 -15.02
N ILE A 244 9.75 -14.05 -13.99
CA ILE A 244 10.20 -15.45 -14.10
C ILE A 244 9.03 -16.27 -14.62
N GLN A 245 9.12 -16.73 -15.87
CA GLN A 245 8.03 -17.41 -16.57
C GLN A 245 7.45 -18.61 -15.78
N GLU A 246 8.31 -19.43 -15.17
CA GLU A 246 7.87 -20.57 -14.34
C GLU A 246 7.02 -20.11 -13.14
N ARG A 247 7.43 -19.04 -12.46
CA ARG A 247 6.74 -18.54 -11.26
C ARG A 247 5.39 -17.91 -11.63
N TYR A 248 5.29 -17.28 -12.80
CA TYR A 248 4.03 -16.78 -13.34
C TYR A 248 3.07 -17.91 -13.72
N ALA A 249 3.57 -18.98 -14.36
CA ALA A 249 2.76 -20.17 -14.63
C ALA A 249 2.25 -20.82 -13.34
N ALA A 250 3.12 -20.99 -12.32
CA ALA A 250 2.71 -21.49 -11.01
C ALA A 250 1.68 -20.58 -10.33
N ALA A 251 1.79 -19.26 -10.48
CA ALA A 251 0.82 -18.31 -9.95
C ALA A 251 -0.54 -18.39 -10.66
N ALA A 252 -0.55 -18.66 -11.96
CA ALA A 252 -1.76 -18.94 -12.72
C ALA A 252 -2.42 -20.28 -12.30
N GLU A 253 -1.63 -21.33 -12.07
CA GLU A 253 -2.12 -22.62 -11.56
C GLU A 253 -2.76 -22.47 -10.17
N LEU A 254 -2.14 -21.68 -9.28
CA LEU A 254 -2.72 -21.36 -7.98
C LEU A 254 -4.06 -20.64 -8.12
N LEU A 255 -4.17 -19.62 -8.99
CA LEU A 255 -5.45 -18.95 -9.26
C LEU A 255 -6.50 -19.91 -9.78
N ALA A 256 -6.13 -20.83 -10.68
CA ALA A 256 -7.04 -21.84 -11.19
C ALA A 256 -7.60 -22.72 -10.06
N ALA A 257 -6.77 -23.10 -9.09
CA ALA A 257 -7.20 -23.84 -7.90
C ALA A 257 -8.01 -23.00 -6.90
N LEU A 258 -7.72 -21.70 -6.78
CA LEU A 258 -8.46 -20.75 -5.93
C LEU A 258 -9.87 -20.51 -6.46
N HIS A 259 -10.00 -20.29 -7.77
CA HIS A 259 -11.28 -19.96 -8.40
C HIS A 259 -12.27 -21.12 -8.39
N THR A 260 -11.81 -22.37 -8.26
CA THR A 260 -12.70 -23.55 -8.13
C THR A 260 -13.20 -23.80 -6.71
N ARG A 261 -12.69 -23.08 -5.70
CA ARG A 261 -13.15 -23.23 -4.32
C ARG A 261 -14.51 -22.56 -4.11
N SER A 262 -15.26 -23.12 -3.16
CA SER A 262 -16.53 -22.56 -2.71
C SER A 262 -16.31 -21.65 -1.52
N TRP A 263 -16.27 -20.34 -1.75
CA TRP A 263 -15.99 -19.37 -0.69
C TRP A 263 -17.27 -18.93 0.04
N PRO A 264 -17.28 -18.90 1.38
CA PRO A 264 -18.38 -18.28 2.13
C PRO A 264 -18.42 -16.76 1.87
N ARG A 265 -19.62 -16.21 1.63
CA ARG A 265 -19.80 -14.76 1.41
C ARG A 265 -19.62 -13.90 2.66
N ARG A 266 -19.67 -14.54 3.82
CA ARG A 266 -19.59 -13.93 5.14
C ARG A 266 -18.63 -14.76 5.97
N ILE A 267 -17.53 -14.15 6.39
CA ILE A 267 -16.45 -14.83 7.09
C ILE A 267 -16.24 -14.13 8.44
N GLU A 268 -16.08 -14.93 9.49
CA GLU A 268 -15.84 -14.41 10.84
C GLU A 268 -14.37 -14.06 11.05
N ALA A 269 -14.08 -12.76 11.21
CA ALA A 269 -12.75 -12.24 11.50
C ALA A 269 -12.38 -12.36 12.99
N ALA A 270 -13.38 -12.35 13.87
CA ALA A 270 -13.26 -12.61 15.31
C ALA A 270 -14.66 -12.90 15.87
N PRO A 271 -14.79 -13.49 17.08
CA PRO A 271 -16.10 -13.74 17.69
C PRO A 271 -17.04 -12.52 17.61
N GLY A 272 -18.12 -12.65 16.84
CA GLY A 272 -19.12 -11.59 16.65
C GLY A 272 -18.75 -10.49 15.63
N LEU A 273 -17.58 -10.55 15.01
CA LEU A 273 -17.13 -9.65 13.95
C LEU A 273 -17.05 -10.39 12.61
N VAL A 274 -18.02 -10.13 11.74
CA VAL A 274 -18.15 -10.77 10.43
C VAL A 274 -17.84 -9.79 9.31
N HIS A 275 -16.93 -10.17 8.43
CA HIS A 275 -16.68 -9.50 7.17
C HIS A 275 -17.56 -10.12 6.08
N ALA A 276 -18.36 -9.29 5.41
CA ALA A 276 -19.07 -9.69 4.20
C ALA A 276 -18.24 -9.30 2.99
N ILE A 277 -17.94 -10.27 2.12
CA ILE A 277 -17.18 -10.02 0.89
C ILE A 277 -18.06 -9.14 -0.01
N PRO A 278 -17.61 -7.93 -0.37
CA PRO A 278 -18.38 -7.04 -1.22
C PRO A 278 -18.46 -7.59 -2.65
N PRO A 279 -19.55 -7.33 -3.39
CA PRO A 279 -19.58 -7.65 -4.82
C PRO A 279 -18.62 -6.73 -5.58
N PHE A 280 -17.99 -7.25 -6.63
CA PHE A 280 -17.39 -6.40 -7.65
C PHE A 280 -18.49 -5.97 -8.62
N ASP A 281 -19.35 -5.07 -8.15
CA ASP A 281 -20.56 -4.67 -8.86
C ASP A 281 -20.29 -3.63 -9.96
N ARG A 282 -21.35 -3.28 -10.69
CA ARG A 282 -21.31 -2.29 -11.77
C ARG A 282 -20.83 -0.93 -11.28
N ASP A 283 -21.24 -0.49 -10.09
CA ASP A 283 -20.85 0.80 -9.53
C ASP A 283 -19.33 0.85 -9.29
N ALA A 284 -18.78 -0.22 -8.69
CA ALA A 284 -17.36 -0.39 -8.45
C ALA A 284 -16.55 -0.44 -9.76
N MET A 285 -17.02 -1.18 -10.76
CA MET A 285 -16.33 -1.24 -12.06
C MET A 285 -16.37 0.10 -12.80
N LEU A 286 -17.50 0.81 -12.77
CA LEU A 286 -17.69 2.10 -13.44
C LEU A 286 -16.87 3.22 -12.78
N ILE A 287 -16.91 3.37 -11.45
CA ILE A 287 -16.14 4.40 -10.76
C ILE A 287 -14.63 4.24 -11.00
N GLU A 288 -14.16 3.00 -11.19
CA GLU A 288 -12.78 2.71 -11.50
C GLU A 288 -12.38 3.11 -12.93
N VAL A 289 -13.20 2.81 -13.94
CA VAL A 289 -12.90 3.21 -15.33
C VAL A 289 -13.13 4.70 -15.57
N ASP A 290 -14.00 5.35 -14.79
CA ASP A 290 -14.19 6.81 -14.86
C ASP A 290 -12.90 7.58 -14.59
N LEU A 291 -11.93 7.00 -13.87
CA LEU A 291 -10.60 7.58 -13.69
C LEU A 291 -9.89 7.86 -15.03
N LEU A 292 -10.19 7.09 -16.08
CA LEU A 292 -9.66 7.34 -17.41
C LEU A 292 -10.19 8.67 -17.97
N VAL A 293 -11.51 8.88 -17.96
CA VAL A 293 -12.11 10.12 -18.51
C VAL A 293 -11.88 11.33 -17.61
N GLU A 294 -11.67 11.12 -16.32
CA GLU A 294 -11.37 12.19 -15.37
C GLU A 294 -9.92 12.67 -15.47
N TRP A 295 -8.95 11.76 -15.63
CA TRP A 295 -7.53 12.09 -15.51
C TRP A 295 -6.74 11.83 -16.80
N TYR A 296 -6.90 10.65 -17.41
CA TYR A 296 -6.10 10.29 -18.57
C TYR A 296 -6.55 10.98 -19.87
N PHE A 297 -7.85 11.17 -20.05
CA PHE A 297 -8.41 11.90 -21.20
C PHE A 297 -7.88 13.34 -21.29
N PRO A 298 -7.96 14.19 -20.25
CA PRO A 298 -7.41 15.53 -20.32
C PRO A 298 -5.88 15.54 -20.46
N TYR A 299 -5.19 14.55 -19.87
CA TYR A 299 -3.75 14.39 -20.06
C TYR A 299 -3.36 14.14 -21.53
N MET A 300 -4.13 13.31 -22.25
CA MET A 300 -3.86 12.97 -23.65
C MET A 300 -4.35 14.04 -24.64
N THR A 301 -5.48 14.68 -24.36
CA THR A 301 -6.16 15.58 -25.31
C THR A 301 -5.97 17.06 -25.01
N GLY A 302 -5.47 17.41 -23.82
CA GLY A 302 -5.36 18.78 -23.33
C GLY A 302 -6.69 19.43 -22.93
N SER A 303 -7.80 18.68 -22.91
CA SER A 303 -9.13 19.21 -22.54
C SER A 303 -9.99 18.17 -21.83
N LEU A 304 -10.92 18.63 -20.98
CA LEU A 304 -11.89 17.74 -20.36
C LEU A 304 -12.90 17.24 -21.41
N PRO A 305 -13.33 15.97 -21.33
CA PRO A 305 -14.41 15.50 -22.19
C PRO A 305 -15.72 16.20 -21.83
N ASP A 306 -16.50 16.55 -22.85
CA ASP A 306 -17.85 17.09 -22.67
C ASP A 306 -18.82 16.00 -22.16
N THR A 307 -20.06 16.41 -21.84
CA THR A 307 -21.08 15.51 -21.32
C THR A 307 -21.41 14.38 -22.30
N ALA A 308 -21.46 14.65 -23.61
CA ALA A 308 -21.81 13.64 -24.60
C ALA A 308 -20.72 12.56 -24.69
N VAL A 309 -19.44 12.93 -24.65
CA VAL A 309 -18.31 12.00 -24.62
C VAL A 309 -18.32 11.16 -23.34
N ARG A 310 -18.61 11.78 -22.18
CA ARG A 310 -18.70 11.06 -20.89
C ARG A 310 -19.84 10.05 -20.88
N ASP A 311 -21.00 10.44 -21.38
CA ASP A 311 -22.18 9.56 -21.45
C ASP A 311 -21.92 8.40 -22.42
N ALA A 312 -21.36 8.67 -23.61
CA ALA A 312 -20.97 7.63 -24.56
C ALA A 312 -19.94 6.65 -23.99
N PHE A 313 -18.92 7.15 -23.28
CA PHE A 313 -17.94 6.30 -22.60
C PHE A 313 -18.60 5.35 -21.60
N ARG A 314 -19.49 5.88 -20.75
CA ARG A 314 -20.20 5.09 -19.73
C ARG A 314 -21.16 4.09 -20.36
N ASP A 315 -21.80 4.43 -21.47
CA ASP A 315 -22.69 3.54 -22.21
C ASP A 315 -21.94 2.33 -22.77
N VAL A 316 -20.76 2.55 -23.37
CA VAL A 316 -19.89 1.47 -23.87
C VAL A 316 -19.48 0.55 -22.71
N TRP A 317 -18.99 1.12 -21.61
CA TRP A 317 -18.62 0.33 -20.43
C TRP A 317 -19.80 -0.40 -19.79
N SER A 318 -20.97 0.21 -19.72
CA SER A 318 -22.17 -0.42 -19.15
C SER A 318 -22.59 -1.65 -19.96
N ARG A 319 -22.49 -1.60 -21.30
CA ARG A 319 -22.71 -2.77 -22.16
C ARG A 319 -21.68 -3.87 -21.89
N LEU A 320 -20.39 -3.53 -21.83
CA LEU A 320 -19.33 -4.49 -21.56
C LEU A 320 -19.46 -5.15 -20.18
N ILE A 321 -19.76 -4.37 -19.14
CA ILE A 321 -19.96 -4.87 -17.78
C ILE A 321 -21.16 -5.83 -17.75
N SER A 322 -22.24 -5.54 -18.48
CA SER A 322 -23.41 -6.43 -18.52
C SER A 322 -23.11 -7.79 -19.18
N ARG A 323 -22.06 -7.89 -20.02
CA ARG A 323 -21.60 -9.18 -20.57
C ARG A 323 -20.91 -10.06 -19.53
N LEU A 324 -20.51 -9.49 -18.39
CA LEU A 324 -19.89 -10.22 -17.28
C LEU A 324 -20.92 -10.79 -16.31
N ASP A 325 -22.21 -10.46 -16.45
CA ASP A 325 -23.26 -10.95 -15.54
C ASP A 325 -23.34 -12.50 -15.56
N ASP A 326 -23.01 -13.11 -16.70
CA ASP A 326 -22.96 -14.57 -16.89
C ASP A 326 -21.54 -15.16 -16.73
N ALA A 327 -20.52 -14.32 -16.46
CA ALA A 327 -19.15 -14.79 -16.27
C ALA A 327 -19.03 -15.55 -14.93
N GLU A 328 -18.10 -16.49 -14.88
CA GLU A 328 -17.78 -17.19 -13.64
C GLU A 328 -17.35 -16.20 -12.55
N ALA A 329 -18.11 -16.16 -11.46
CA ALA A 329 -17.86 -15.29 -10.33
C ALA A 329 -17.37 -16.09 -9.11
N THR A 330 -16.30 -15.59 -8.48
CA THR A 330 -15.65 -16.22 -7.32
C THR A 330 -15.00 -15.15 -6.44
N LEU A 331 -14.26 -15.56 -5.42
CA LEU A 331 -13.40 -14.66 -4.65
C LEU A 331 -12.28 -14.14 -5.57
N VAL A 332 -12.28 -12.83 -5.83
CA VAL A 332 -11.20 -12.14 -6.54
C VAL A 332 -10.34 -11.41 -5.52
N LEU A 333 -9.04 -11.68 -5.50
CA LEU A 333 -8.08 -11.07 -4.58
C LEU A 333 -7.78 -9.61 -4.94
N ARG A 334 -8.08 -9.21 -6.19
CA ARG A 334 -8.04 -7.85 -6.75
C ARG A 334 -6.61 -7.31 -6.97
N ASP A 335 -5.70 -7.55 -6.05
CA ASP A 335 -4.29 -7.14 -6.14
C ASP A 335 -3.35 -8.35 -6.30
N TYR A 336 -3.75 -9.31 -7.14
CA TYR A 336 -2.93 -10.48 -7.49
C TYR A 336 -1.90 -10.14 -8.59
N HIS A 337 -0.70 -9.77 -8.17
CA HIS A 337 0.41 -9.34 -9.05
C HIS A 337 1.75 -9.43 -8.34
N SER A 338 2.88 -9.25 -9.04
CA SER A 338 4.21 -9.67 -8.58
C SER A 338 4.69 -9.18 -7.20
N PRO A 339 4.41 -7.95 -6.73
CA PRO A 339 4.76 -7.55 -5.36
C PRO A 339 4.04 -8.33 -4.25
N ASN A 340 2.90 -8.94 -4.57
CA ASN A 340 2.00 -9.57 -3.62
C ASN A 340 2.10 -11.11 -3.64
N LEU A 341 3.08 -11.63 -4.38
CA LEU A 341 3.36 -13.07 -4.53
C LEU A 341 4.77 -13.36 -4.00
N ILE A 342 4.84 -14.14 -2.92
CA ILE A 342 6.08 -14.53 -2.27
C ILE A 342 6.46 -15.94 -2.69
N TRP A 343 7.59 -16.08 -3.38
CA TRP A 343 8.13 -17.37 -3.76
C TRP A 343 8.81 -18.07 -2.59
N ARG A 344 8.46 -19.33 -2.37
CA ARG A 344 8.92 -20.17 -1.26
C ARG A 344 9.62 -21.40 -1.84
N GLU A 345 10.84 -21.20 -2.35
CA GLU A 345 11.64 -22.18 -3.13
C GLU A 345 11.72 -23.58 -2.49
N ALA A 346 11.82 -23.66 -1.16
CA ALA A 346 11.94 -24.94 -0.45
C ALA A 346 10.64 -25.76 -0.38
N LEU A 347 9.50 -25.21 -0.81
CA LEU A 347 8.18 -25.85 -0.73
C LEU A 347 7.75 -26.43 -2.08
N GLN A 348 6.59 -27.08 -2.10
CA GLN A 348 6.10 -27.82 -3.27
C GLN A 348 4.64 -27.49 -3.56
N GLY A 349 4.18 -27.77 -4.78
CA GLY A 349 2.80 -27.48 -5.19
C GLY A 349 2.47 -25.99 -5.06
N HIS A 350 1.27 -25.69 -4.55
CA HIS A 350 0.81 -24.32 -4.33
C HIS A 350 1.48 -23.64 -3.13
N ASP A 351 2.06 -24.41 -2.18
CA ASP A 351 2.76 -23.83 -1.02
C ASP A 351 4.00 -23.03 -1.42
N ARG A 352 4.50 -23.19 -2.66
CA ARG A 352 5.57 -22.37 -3.25
C ARG A 352 5.20 -20.90 -3.40
N LEU A 353 3.93 -20.53 -3.27
CA LEU A 353 3.44 -19.16 -3.42
C LEU A 353 2.69 -18.71 -2.17
N GLY A 354 3.32 -17.81 -1.42
CA GLY A 354 2.68 -17.03 -0.37
C GLY A 354 1.90 -15.86 -0.96
N LEU A 355 0.69 -15.64 -0.45
CA LEU A 355 -0.20 -14.55 -0.85
C LEU A 355 -0.19 -13.48 0.23
N ILE A 356 -0.14 -12.22 -0.18
CA ILE A 356 -0.32 -11.05 0.69
C ILE A 356 -1.23 -10.01 0.01
N ASP A 357 -1.65 -8.98 0.77
CA ASP A 357 -2.40 -7.82 0.25
C ASP A 357 -3.74 -8.18 -0.42
N PHE A 358 -4.49 -9.11 0.18
CA PHE A 358 -5.79 -9.61 -0.30
C PHE A 358 -7.01 -9.04 0.44
N GLN A 359 -6.82 -8.07 1.35
CA GLN A 359 -7.91 -7.51 2.16
C GLN A 359 -8.97 -6.76 1.33
N ASP A 360 -8.61 -6.30 0.14
CA ASP A 360 -9.50 -5.61 -0.80
C ASP A 360 -10.24 -6.58 -1.73
N ALA A 361 -10.23 -7.88 -1.39
CA ALA A 361 -10.89 -8.93 -2.14
C ALA A 361 -12.39 -8.68 -2.28
N LEU A 362 -12.92 -9.05 -3.44
CA LEU A 362 -14.32 -8.89 -3.81
C LEU A 362 -14.89 -10.22 -4.29
N TRP A 363 -16.19 -10.24 -4.52
CA TRP A 363 -16.83 -11.30 -5.27
C TRP A 363 -17.11 -10.84 -6.70
N GLY A 364 -16.42 -11.41 -7.69
CA GLY A 364 -16.51 -10.93 -9.06
C GLY A 364 -15.93 -11.91 -10.08
N PRO A 365 -15.78 -11.47 -11.35
CA PRO A 365 -15.32 -12.32 -12.43
C PRO A 365 -13.91 -12.89 -12.16
N ALA A 366 -13.76 -14.21 -12.18
CA ALA A 366 -12.49 -14.90 -11.96
C ALA A 366 -11.36 -14.40 -12.89
N ALA A 367 -11.74 -13.93 -14.08
CA ALA A 367 -10.80 -13.41 -15.06
C ALA A 367 -10.06 -12.13 -14.62
N TYR A 368 -10.55 -11.41 -13.60
CA TYR A 368 -9.91 -10.18 -13.12
C TYR A 368 -8.52 -10.43 -12.52
N ASP A 369 -8.38 -11.43 -11.65
CA ASP A 369 -7.07 -11.75 -11.05
C ASP A 369 -6.09 -12.29 -12.10
N VAL A 370 -6.59 -13.05 -13.08
CA VAL A 370 -5.76 -13.52 -14.20
C VAL A 370 -5.26 -12.35 -15.06
N ALA A 371 -6.12 -11.36 -15.34
CA ALA A 371 -5.71 -10.12 -16.00
C ALA A 371 -4.72 -9.31 -15.16
N SER A 372 -4.87 -9.29 -13.83
CA SER A 372 -3.94 -8.62 -12.93
C SER A 372 -2.53 -9.24 -12.96
N LEU A 373 -2.44 -10.57 -13.08
CA LEU A 373 -1.18 -11.32 -13.22
C LEU A 373 -0.58 -11.18 -14.62
N ALA A 374 -1.35 -11.54 -15.66
CA ALA A 374 -0.86 -11.64 -17.03
C ALA A 374 -0.54 -10.26 -17.65
N MET A 375 -1.18 -9.20 -17.14
CA MET A 375 -0.88 -7.80 -17.45
C MET A 375 -0.47 -7.02 -16.19
N ASP A 376 0.50 -7.57 -15.47
CA ASP A 376 1.04 -6.97 -14.25
C ASP A 376 1.53 -5.53 -14.50
N ALA A 377 0.92 -4.56 -13.84
CA ALA A 377 1.22 -3.14 -13.99
C ALA A 377 2.55 -2.72 -13.33
N ARG A 378 3.16 -3.60 -12.54
CA ARG A 378 4.39 -3.36 -11.77
C ARG A 378 5.63 -3.72 -12.56
N VAL A 379 5.57 -4.74 -13.42
CA VAL A 379 6.67 -5.20 -14.31
C VAL A 379 6.25 -5.21 -15.79
N THR A 380 7.18 -5.11 -16.74
CA THR A 380 6.83 -5.29 -18.16
C THR A 380 6.75 -6.78 -18.45
N VAL A 381 5.56 -7.30 -18.71
CA VAL A 381 5.26 -8.70 -19.01
C VAL A 381 5.38 -8.93 -20.52
N PRO A 382 6.39 -9.69 -20.97
CA PRO A 382 6.52 -10.04 -22.37
C PRO A 382 5.31 -10.83 -22.89
N PRO A 383 4.94 -10.71 -24.18
CA PRO A 383 3.81 -11.46 -24.76
C PRO A 383 3.89 -12.98 -24.55
N GLU A 384 5.09 -13.55 -24.55
CA GLU A 384 5.33 -14.97 -24.29
C GLU A 384 5.04 -15.38 -22.84
N VAL A 385 5.34 -14.51 -21.87
CA VAL A 385 5.01 -14.74 -20.46
C VAL A 385 3.52 -14.59 -20.24
N GLU A 386 2.88 -13.58 -20.84
CA GLU A 386 1.43 -13.44 -20.81
C GLU A 386 0.74 -14.70 -21.39
N ALA A 387 1.12 -15.12 -22.59
CA ALA A 387 0.53 -16.27 -23.27
C ALA A 387 0.71 -17.58 -22.47
N SER A 388 1.91 -17.80 -21.91
CA SER A 388 2.16 -18.98 -21.08
C SER A 388 1.41 -18.95 -19.74
N THR A 389 1.23 -17.76 -19.14
CA THR A 389 0.41 -17.56 -17.94
C THR A 389 -1.05 -17.93 -18.20
N LEU A 390 -1.62 -17.43 -19.30
CA LEU A 390 -3.00 -17.76 -19.69
C LEU A 390 -3.17 -19.25 -20.02
N ALA A 391 -2.21 -19.82 -20.73
CA ALA A 391 -2.22 -21.25 -21.05
C ALA A 391 -2.15 -22.13 -19.79
N ALA A 392 -1.32 -21.76 -18.81
CA ALA A 392 -1.21 -22.48 -17.54
C ALA A 392 -2.54 -22.43 -16.75
N TYR A 393 -3.17 -21.25 -16.65
CA TYR A 393 -4.48 -21.11 -16.02
C TYR A 393 -5.54 -21.97 -16.72
N ALA A 394 -5.66 -21.85 -18.05
CA ALA A 394 -6.65 -22.58 -18.82
C ALA A 394 -6.42 -24.11 -18.73
N ALA A 395 -5.18 -24.58 -18.84
CA ALA A 395 -4.84 -25.99 -18.71
C ALA A 395 -5.23 -26.55 -17.32
N ALA A 396 -4.92 -25.81 -16.24
CA ALA A 396 -5.29 -26.19 -14.90
C ALA A 396 -6.82 -26.23 -14.70
N ARG A 397 -7.54 -25.22 -15.21
CA ARG A 397 -9.01 -25.18 -15.15
C ARG A 397 -9.68 -26.29 -15.96
N ASN A 398 -9.18 -26.60 -17.15
CA ASN A 398 -9.66 -27.71 -17.95
C ASN A 398 -9.46 -29.06 -17.27
N ALA A 399 -8.32 -29.26 -16.62
CA ALA A 399 -8.05 -30.48 -15.87
C ALA A 399 -9.02 -30.71 -14.70
N LEU A 400 -9.56 -29.63 -14.13
CA LEU A 400 -10.57 -29.68 -13.06
C LEU A 400 -12.01 -29.84 -13.60
N GLY A 401 -12.25 -29.54 -14.88
CA GLY A 401 -13.55 -29.66 -15.55
C GLY A 401 -14.48 -28.45 -15.35
N GLY A 402 -15.50 -28.34 -16.21
CA GLY A 402 -16.51 -27.28 -16.13
C GLY A 402 -16.03 -25.88 -16.53
N PHE A 403 -14.87 -25.78 -17.17
CA PHE A 403 -14.31 -24.51 -17.65
C PHE A 403 -14.76 -24.19 -19.07
N ASP A 404 -15.39 -23.03 -19.25
CA ASP A 404 -15.71 -22.49 -20.57
C ASP A 404 -14.60 -21.52 -21.00
N GLU A 405 -13.68 -22.01 -21.82
CA GLU A 405 -12.56 -21.22 -22.34
C GLU A 405 -13.01 -19.99 -23.14
N ALA A 406 -14.12 -20.08 -23.89
CA ALA A 406 -14.59 -19.00 -24.74
C ALA A 406 -15.19 -17.87 -23.89
N ALA A 407 -16.04 -18.22 -22.92
CA ALA A 407 -16.57 -17.27 -21.95
C ALA A 407 -15.44 -16.64 -21.11
N PHE A 408 -14.45 -17.44 -20.71
CA PHE A 408 -13.28 -16.93 -20.00
C PHE A 408 -12.46 -15.95 -20.85
N ALA A 409 -12.19 -16.25 -22.12
CA ALA A 409 -11.41 -15.38 -23.01
C ALA A 409 -12.09 -14.02 -23.20
N GLU A 410 -13.42 -14.01 -23.32
CA GLU A 410 -14.20 -12.77 -23.37
C GLU A 410 -14.12 -11.99 -22.04
N ALA A 411 -14.36 -12.65 -20.92
CA ALA A 411 -14.29 -12.02 -19.60
C ALA A 411 -12.88 -11.49 -19.30
N TYR A 412 -11.83 -12.22 -19.68
CA TYR A 412 -10.44 -11.80 -19.57
C TYR A 412 -10.17 -10.53 -20.38
N ALA A 413 -10.62 -10.47 -21.63
CA ALA A 413 -10.43 -9.28 -22.45
C ALA A 413 -11.11 -8.05 -21.81
N ILE A 414 -12.37 -8.20 -21.35
CA ILE A 414 -13.11 -7.11 -20.71
C ILE A 414 -12.45 -6.66 -19.40
N MET A 415 -12.06 -7.59 -18.53
CA MET A 415 -11.38 -7.28 -17.26
C MET A 415 -9.99 -6.69 -17.47
N ALA A 416 -9.23 -7.18 -18.45
CA ALA A 416 -7.95 -6.59 -18.83
C ALA A 416 -8.11 -5.15 -19.31
N ALA A 417 -9.10 -4.88 -20.17
CA ALA A 417 -9.38 -3.51 -20.62
C ALA A 417 -9.85 -2.60 -19.47
N GLN A 418 -10.72 -3.10 -18.59
CA GLN A 418 -11.24 -2.37 -17.43
C GLN A 418 -10.09 -1.95 -16.51
N ARG A 419 -9.24 -2.92 -16.14
CA ARG A 419 -8.14 -2.70 -15.22
C ARG A 419 -7.08 -1.78 -15.80
N ASN A 420 -6.67 -1.97 -17.06
CA ASN A 420 -5.68 -1.09 -17.69
C ASN A 420 -6.23 0.33 -17.88
N SER A 421 -7.52 0.49 -18.20
CA SER A 421 -8.16 1.81 -18.30
C SER A 421 -8.15 2.55 -16.96
N LYS A 422 -8.54 1.86 -15.88
CA LYS A 422 -8.44 2.35 -14.50
C LYS A 422 -7.00 2.79 -14.18
N ILE A 423 -6.00 1.95 -14.47
CA ILE A 423 -4.60 2.21 -14.11
C ILE A 423 -4.03 3.43 -14.84
N LEU A 424 -4.36 3.63 -16.13
CA LEU A 424 -3.98 4.84 -16.87
C LEU A 424 -4.45 6.10 -16.14
N GLY A 425 -5.72 6.13 -15.71
CA GLY A 425 -6.28 7.21 -14.92
C GLY A 425 -5.60 7.39 -13.56
N ILE A 426 -5.38 6.29 -12.82
CA ILE A 426 -4.72 6.31 -11.51
C ILE A 426 -3.31 6.90 -11.60
N PHE A 427 -2.51 6.49 -12.58
CA PHE A 427 -1.11 6.95 -12.68
C PHE A 427 -1.01 8.44 -13.01
N VAL A 428 -1.92 8.97 -13.84
CA VAL A 428 -2.00 10.42 -14.08
C VAL A 428 -2.46 11.15 -12.83
N ARG A 429 -3.51 10.67 -12.14
CA ARG A 429 -3.98 11.25 -10.87
C ARG A 429 -2.88 11.30 -9.83
N LEU A 430 -2.12 10.22 -9.67
CA LEU A 430 -1.01 10.14 -8.71
C LEU A 430 0.05 11.20 -9.00
N ASN A 431 0.30 11.53 -10.27
CA ASN A 431 1.19 12.61 -10.64
C ASN A 431 0.58 13.98 -10.33
N GLU A 432 -0.59 14.28 -10.88
CA GLU A 432 -1.16 15.64 -10.86
C GLU A 432 -1.70 16.06 -9.50
N ARG A 433 -2.33 15.14 -8.77
CA ARG A 433 -2.96 15.42 -7.47
C ARG A 433 -2.05 15.06 -6.30
N ASP A 434 -1.37 13.92 -6.39
CA ASP A 434 -0.66 13.33 -5.25
C ASP A 434 0.86 13.56 -5.30
N GLY A 435 1.38 14.28 -6.30
CA GLY A 435 2.79 14.67 -6.40
C GLY A 435 3.76 13.50 -6.66
N LYS A 436 3.31 12.44 -7.32
CA LYS A 436 4.09 11.21 -7.58
C LYS A 436 4.41 11.03 -9.08
N PRO A 437 5.33 11.82 -9.66
CA PRO A 437 5.63 11.79 -11.10
C PRO A 437 6.26 10.48 -11.59
N ALA A 438 6.87 9.71 -10.68
CA ALA A 438 7.49 8.43 -10.99
C ALA A 438 6.54 7.41 -11.61
N TYR A 439 5.22 7.57 -11.47
CA TYR A 439 4.23 6.66 -12.07
C TYR A 439 4.01 6.89 -13.58
N LEU A 440 4.29 8.10 -14.10
CA LEU A 440 4.09 8.40 -15.53
C LEU A 440 4.99 7.54 -16.44
N LYS A 441 6.18 7.17 -15.96
CA LYS A 441 7.12 6.28 -16.69
C LYS A 441 6.51 4.92 -17.01
N HIS A 442 5.42 4.54 -16.34
CA HIS A 442 4.75 3.27 -16.52
C HIS A 442 3.62 3.32 -17.56
N LEU A 443 3.14 4.50 -17.98
CA LEU A 443 2.05 4.65 -18.95
C LEU A 443 2.30 3.94 -20.29
N PRO A 444 3.51 3.96 -20.91
CA PRO A 444 3.74 3.28 -22.18
C PRO A 444 3.44 1.78 -22.12
N ARG A 445 3.78 1.14 -21.00
CA ARG A 445 3.50 -0.28 -20.77
C ARG A 445 2.01 -0.55 -20.61
N ILE A 446 1.30 0.26 -19.81
CA ILE A 446 -0.14 0.07 -19.60
C ILE A 446 -0.92 0.29 -20.89
N ARG A 447 -0.49 1.25 -21.74
CA ARG A 447 -1.01 1.40 -23.11
C ARG A 447 -0.79 0.15 -23.95
N ALA A 448 0.43 -0.39 -23.97
CA ALA A 448 0.72 -1.62 -24.72
C ALA A 448 -0.16 -2.80 -24.26
N TYR A 449 -0.45 -2.90 -22.97
CA TYR A 449 -1.35 -3.91 -22.43
C TYR A 449 -2.81 -3.71 -22.87
N LEU A 450 -3.27 -2.46 -22.79
CA LEU A 450 -4.60 -2.09 -23.26
C LEU A 450 -4.74 -2.35 -24.77
N ASP A 451 -3.74 -2.01 -25.58
CA ASP A 451 -3.73 -2.28 -27.02
C ASP A 451 -3.85 -3.78 -27.32
N ARG A 452 -3.14 -4.64 -26.56
CA ARG A 452 -3.28 -6.10 -26.68
C ARG A 452 -4.69 -6.58 -26.32
N ALA A 453 -5.28 -6.08 -25.24
CA ALA A 453 -6.64 -6.45 -24.84
C ALA A 453 -7.67 -6.03 -25.89
N LEU A 454 -7.57 -4.80 -26.41
CA LEU A 454 -8.50 -4.22 -27.39
C LEU A 454 -8.54 -4.92 -28.75
N VAL A 455 -7.63 -5.86 -29.03
CA VAL A 455 -7.68 -6.73 -30.21
C VAL A 455 -8.88 -7.68 -30.15
N HIS A 456 -9.37 -8.03 -28.95
CA HIS A 456 -10.46 -8.99 -28.81
C HIS A 456 -11.78 -8.45 -29.42
N PRO A 457 -12.53 -9.24 -30.22
CA PRO A 457 -13.74 -8.76 -30.91
C PRO A 457 -14.83 -8.20 -29.99
N ALA A 458 -14.93 -8.71 -28.75
CA ALA A 458 -15.87 -8.19 -27.76
C ALA A 458 -15.66 -6.71 -27.42
N LEU A 459 -14.45 -6.19 -27.62
CA LEU A 459 -14.04 -4.82 -27.32
C LEU A 459 -14.02 -3.90 -28.54
N ALA A 460 -14.55 -4.33 -29.69
CA ALA A 460 -14.50 -3.55 -30.93
C ALA A 460 -15.09 -2.13 -30.77
N GLU A 461 -16.21 -2.01 -30.05
CA GLU A 461 -16.84 -0.71 -29.76
C GLU A 461 -15.94 0.18 -28.89
N LEU A 462 -15.34 -0.37 -27.84
CA LEU A 462 -14.41 0.35 -26.97
C LEU A 462 -13.13 0.76 -27.72
N SER A 463 -12.59 -0.12 -28.55
CA SER A 463 -11.43 0.14 -29.40
C SER A 463 -11.69 1.29 -30.36
N ALA A 464 -12.87 1.32 -31.00
CA ALA A 464 -13.29 2.42 -31.85
C ALA A 464 -13.41 3.73 -31.06
N PHE A 465 -14.08 3.70 -29.90
CA PHE A 465 -14.22 4.87 -29.03
C PHE A 465 -12.86 5.45 -28.58
N TYR A 466 -11.92 4.60 -28.14
CA TYR A 466 -10.59 5.05 -27.72
C TYR A 466 -9.75 5.61 -28.86
N ARG A 467 -9.85 5.03 -30.07
CA ARG A 467 -9.16 5.55 -31.25
C ARG A 467 -9.71 6.90 -31.70
N GLU A 468 -11.04 7.03 -31.75
CA GLU A 468 -11.73 8.27 -32.13
C GLU A 468 -11.33 9.44 -31.23
N HIS A 469 -11.17 9.18 -29.93
CA HIS A 469 -10.86 10.21 -28.94
C HIS A 469 -9.36 10.33 -28.60
N GLY A 470 -8.47 9.71 -29.39
CA GLY A 470 -7.02 9.85 -29.22
C GLY A 470 -6.44 9.21 -27.94
N LEU A 471 -7.16 8.27 -27.33
CA LEU A 471 -6.74 7.59 -26.09
C LEU A 471 -5.78 6.43 -26.36
N THR A 472 -5.82 5.88 -27.58
CA THR A 472 -4.97 4.77 -28.06
C THR A 472 -4.53 5.01 -29.51
N GLY A 473 -3.41 4.42 -29.93
CA GLY A 473 -2.96 4.44 -31.33
C GLY A 473 -2.19 5.69 -31.80
N GLY A 474 -1.80 6.59 -30.90
CA GLY A 474 -0.91 7.73 -31.18
C GLY A 474 0.51 7.51 -30.62
N ALA A 475 1.53 8.11 -31.24
CA ALA A 475 2.83 8.28 -30.59
C ALA A 475 2.67 9.30 -29.46
N ALA A 476 3.12 8.92 -28.25
CA ALA A 476 3.14 9.81 -27.09
C ALA A 476 4.23 10.86 -27.22
#